data_AF-A0A432VSP3-F1
#
_entry.id   AF-A0A432VSP3-F1
#
_cell.length_a   1.000
_cell.length_b   1.000
_cell.length_c   1.000
_cell.angle_alpha   90.00
_cell.angle_beta   90.00
_cell.angle_gamma   90.00
#
_symmetry.space_group_name_H-M   'P 1'
#
loop_
_entity.id
_entity.type
_entity.pdbx_description
1 polymer ?
#
loop_
_entity_poly.entity_id
_entity_poly.type
_entity_poly.pdbx_seq_one_letter_code
_entity_poly.pdbx_strand_id
1 'polypeptide(L)'
;MDNKYILAPLLLLALVGCNSSDNDNERITVTIGSKPPLCPPTNEFRTLCTPALFDESGSNQGSIALLVDFQYEFGTEYELLVEIVELADPPADGFSAEYRILEVLQEEQDAIGTVYTYESVTLIHDAFVFVDEGIYALPPHNFLCADDVDCDTLVDMANSGGVVSIELTMTGGEIPVTVTNWN
;
A
#
# COMPACT_ATOMS: atom_id res chain seq x y z
N MET A 1 60.39 -4.65 58.93
CA MET A 1 60.13 -5.94 58.26
C MET A 1 58.74 -5.84 57.66
N ASP A 2 58.47 -5.74 56.37
CA ASP A 2 59.29 -5.55 55.18
C ASP A 2 58.40 -4.83 54.15
N ASN A 3 58.98 -3.85 53.47
CA ASN A 3 58.38 -3.13 52.35
C ASN A 3 58.96 -3.71 51.06
N LYS A 4 58.13 -4.16 50.11
CA LYS A 4 58.54 -4.41 48.72
C LYS A 4 57.32 -4.33 47.79
N TYR A 5 57.20 -3.18 47.12
CA TYR A 5 56.54 -3.06 45.83
C TYR A 5 57.26 -3.95 44.81
N ILE A 6 56.54 -4.50 43.81
CA ILE A 6 56.97 -4.56 42.39
C ILE A 6 55.98 -5.38 41.52
N LEU A 7 55.49 -4.69 40.48
CA LEU A 7 55.05 -5.09 39.13
C LEU A 7 53.88 -6.06 38.90
N ALA A 8 52.84 -5.51 38.26
CA ALA A 8 52.02 -6.19 37.26
C ALA A 8 52.81 -6.42 35.95
N PRO A 9 52.54 -7.53 35.24
CA PRO A 9 52.12 -7.47 33.84
C PRO A 9 50.89 -8.37 33.60
N LEU A 10 49.81 -7.90 32.98
CA LEU A 10 49.57 -7.72 31.54
C LEU A 10 49.32 -9.06 30.79
N LEU A 11 48.21 -9.06 30.05
CA LEU A 11 47.94 -9.77 28.77
C LEU A 11 47.05 -11.04 28.78
N LEU A 12 45.76 -10.78 28.53
CA LEU A 12 44.94 -11.23 27.38
C LEU A 12 44.40 -12.67 27.25
N LEU A 13 43.26 -12.68 26.55
CA LEU A 13 42.57 -13.73 25.78
C LEU A 13 41.47 -14.48 26.57
N ALA A 14 40.21 -14.48 26.16
CA ALA A 14 39.59 -13.92 24.97
C ALA A 14 38.13 -13.57 25.28
N LEU A 15 37.73 -12.38 24.84
CA LEU A 15 36.33 -12.08 24.55
C LEU A 15 35.86 -13.13 23.55
N VAL A 16 35.02 -14.07 23.99
CA VAL A 16 34.18 -14.84 23.07
C VAL A 16 33.02 -13.90 22.69
N GLY A 17 33.37 -12.83 21.97
CA GLY A 17 32.40 -12.08 21.20
C GLY A 17 32.09 -12.93 19.98
N CYS A 18 31.08 -13.78 20.08
CA CYS A 18 30.47 -14.37 18.91
C CYS A 18 29.75 -13.22 18.18
N ASN A 19 30.50 -12.46 17.38
CA ASN A 19 29.91 -11.60 16.37
C ASN A 19 29.47 -12.52 15.23
N SER A 20 28.40 -13.29 15.47
CA SER A 20 27.56 -13.77 14.38
C SER A 20 26.92 -12.51 13.83
N SER A 21 27.61 -11.86 12.89
CA SER A 21 26.94 -10.94 11.98
C SER A 21 26.11 -11.81 11.05
N ASP A 22 25.03 -12.35 11.58
CA ASP A 22 23.96 -12.81 10.72
C ASP A 22 23.44 -11.53 10.06
N ASN A 23 23.73 -11.41 8.77
CA ASN A 23 23.16 -10.40 7.88
C ASN A 23 21.68 -10.75 7.69
N ASP A 24 20.93 -10.74 8.79
CA ASP A 24 19.50 -10.94 8.74
C ASP A 24 18.91 -9.61 8.31
N ASN A 25 18.28 -9.63 7.13
CA ASN A 25 17.49 -8.52 6.63
C ASN A 25 16.45 -8.12 7.68
N GLU A 26 16.15 -6.83 7.75
CA GLU A 26 15.11 -6.32 8.64
C GLU A 26 13.75 -6.94 8.28
N ARG A 27 12.98 -7.31 9.29
CA ARG A 27 11.63 -7.84 9.13
C ARG A 27 10.65 -6.99 9.90
N ILE A 28 9.54 -6.65 9.27
CA ILE A 28 8.50 -5.84 9.86
C ILE A 28 7.12 -6.39 9.51
N THR A 29 6.16 -6.17 10.40
CA THR A 29 4.75 -6.34 10.10
C THR A 29 4.22 -5.05 9.51
N VAL A 30 3.54 -5.13 8.36
CA VAL A 30 2.87 -3.99 7.72
C VAL A 30 1.39 -4.27 7.51
N THR A 31 0.60 -3.24 7.63
CA THR A 31 -0.84 -3.24 7.35
C THR A 31 -1.15 -2.44 6.08
N ILE A 32 -2.14 -2.90 5.33
CA ILE A 32 -2.66 -2.27 4.12
C ILE A 32 -4.17 -2.16 4.27
N GLY A 33 -4.71 -0.93 4.24
CA GLY A 33 -6.14 -0.71 4.39
C GLY A 33 -6.97 -1.10 3.17
N SER A 34 -8.23 -1.45 3.39
CA SER A 34 -9.19 -1.88 2.36
C SER A 34 -9.69 -0.78 1.42
N LYS A 35 -9.51 0.50 1.79
CA LYS A 35 -9.94 1.67 1.02
C LYS A 35 -8.73 2.45 0.48
N PRO A 36 -8.42 2.36 -0.84
CA PRO A 36 -7.43 3.21 -1.48
C PRO A 36 -7.79 4.71 -1.32
N PRO A 37 -6.83 5.57 -0.97
CA PRO A 37 -7.07 7.01 -0.81
C PRO A 37 -7.23 7.72 -2.16
N LEU A 38 -7.83 8.91 -2.17
CA LEU A 38 -7.78 9.78 -3.34
C LEU A 38 -6.36 10.31 -3.56
N CYS A 39 -5.93 10.35 -4.81
CA CYS A 39 -4.72 11.06 -5.16
C CYS A 39 -4.93 12.58 -5.15
N PRO A 40 -3.87 13.35 -4.88
CA PRO A 40 -3.90 14.79 -5.12
C PRO A 40 -4.22 15.07 -6.59
N PRO A 41 -4.97 16.16 -6.90
CA PRO A 41 -5.32 16.53 -8.28
C PRO A 41 -4.14 16.72 -9.23
N THR A 42 -2.92 16.88 -8.71
CA THR A 42 -1.69 16.97 -9.51
C THR A 42 -1.24 15.62 -10.09
N ASN A 43 -1.90 14.51 -9.73
CA ASN A 43 -1.58 13.19 -10.27
C ASN A 43 -2.38 12.96 -11.56
N GLU A 44 -1.69 13.07 -12.71
CA GLU A 44 -2.33 13.00 -14.02
C GLU A 44 -2.73 11.57 -14.45
N PHE A 45 -2.38 10.55 -13.67
CA PHE A 45 -2.54 9.15 -14.10
C PHE A 45 -3.39 8.31 -13.14
N ARG A 46 -3.79 8.86 -11.99
CA ARG A 46 -4.47 8.12 -10.93
C ARG A 46 -5.44 9.00 -10.18
N THR A 47 -6.68 8.54 -10.09
CA THR A 47 -7.70 9.11 -9.21
C THR A 47 -7.58 8.52 -7.82
N LEU A 48 -7.34 7.21 -7.75
CA LEU A 48 -7.09 6.49 -6.51
C LEU A 48 -5.61 6.14 -6.40
N CYS A 49 -5.05 6.46 -5.24
CA CYS A 49 -3.64 6.28 -4.97
C CYS A 49 -3.34 4.86 -4.54
N THR A 50 -2.13 4.42 -4.88
CA THR A 50 -1.57 3.17 -4.40
C THR A 50 -1.62 3.14 -2.87
N PRO A 51 -2.23 2.10 -2.26
CA PRO A 51 -2.29 1.97 -0.81
C PRO A 51 -0.91 2.06 -0.15
N ALA A 52 -0.88 2.71 1.01
CA ALA A 52 0.32 2.85 1.83
C ALA A 52 0.54 1.60 2.71
N LEU A 53 1.78 1.38 3.12
CA LEU A 53 2.16 0.38 4.12
C LEU A 53 2.32 1.08 5.46
N PHE A 54 1.68 0.58 6.52
CA PHE A 54 1.86 1.10 7.88
C PHE A 54 2.37 0.02 8.82
N ASP A 55 3.40 0.30 9.61
CA ASP A 55 3.83 -0.61 10.65
C ASP A 55 2.92 -0.55 11.90
N GLU A 56 3.21 -1.40 12.89
CA GLU A 56 2.47 -1.46 14.16
C GLU A 56 2.46 -0.13 14.94
N SER A 57 3.42 0.77 14.68
CA SER A 57 3.47 2.10 15.29
C SER A 57 2.61 3.14 14.55
N GLY A 58 2.04 2.75 13.39
CA GLY A 58 1.33 3.64 12.47
C GLY A 58 2.27 4.48 11.60
N SER A 59 3.56 4.14 11.54
CA SER A 59 4.53 4.84 10.70
C SER A 59 4.40 4.36 9.25
N ASN A 60 4.43 5.30 8.30
CA ASN A 60 4.35 5.00 6.88
C ASN A 60 5.68 4.40 6.40
N GLN A 61 5.63 3.17 5.90
CA GLN A 61 6.76 2.38 5.40
C GLN A 61 6.83 2.36 3.86
N GLY A 62 6.08 3.25 3.19
CA GLY A 62 6.00 3.36 1.74
C GLY A 62 4.64 2.94 1.21
N SER A 63 4.63 2.28 0.06
CA SER A 63 3.41 1.84 -0.61
C SER A 63 3.51 0.40 -1.09
N ILE A 64 2.38 -0.19 -1.45
CA ILE A 64 2.36 -1.56 -1.98
C ILE A 64 3.22 -1.76 -3.24
N ALA A 65 3.66 -0.68 -3.90
CA ALA A 65 4.62 -0.76 -5.01
C ALA A 65 6.01 -1.27 -4.60
N LEU A 66 6.33 -1.29 -3.30
CA LEU A 66 7.54 -1.91 -2.76
C LEU A 66 7.42 -3.43 -2.65
N LEU A 67 6.19 -3.96 -2.60
CA LEU A 67 5.94 -5.39 -2.40
C LEU A 67 6.15 -6.15 -3.70
N VAL A 68 7.04 -7.14 -3.67
CA VAL A 68 7.32 -8.02 -4.81
C VAL A 68 6.19 -9.03 -4.97
N ASP A 69 5.71 -9.21 -6.21
CA ASP A 69 4.67 -10.17 -6.59
C ASP A 69 3.34 -10.05 -5.81
N PHE A 70 3.05 -8.86 -5.29
CA PHE A 70 1.80 -8.57 -4.59
C PHE A 70 0.77 -7.91 -5.49
N GLN A 71 -0.46 -8.43 -5.46
CA GLN A 71 -1.61 -7.84 -6.12
C GLN A 71 -2.65 -7.48 -5.07
N TYR A 72 -2.90 -6.18 -4.94
CA TYR A 72 -3.89 -5.67 -3.99
C TYR A 72 -5.31 -5.82 -4.55
N GLU A 73 -6.20 -6.38 -3.75
CA GLU A 73 -7.64 -6.42 -4.02
C GLU A 73 -8.35 -5.28 -3.29
N PHE A 74 -9.12 -4.48 -4.04
CA PHE A 74 -9.91 -3.39 -3.45
C PHE A 74 -10.93 -3.96 -2.46
N GLY A 75 -11.03 -3.36 -1.28
CA GLY A 75 -11.96 -3.81 -0.25
C GLY A 75 -11.37 -4.90 0.66
N THR A 76 -10.07 -5.16 0.57
CA THR A 76 -9.38 -6.15 1.40
C THR A 76 -8.32 -5.49 2.28
N GLU A 77 -8.39 -5.76 3.58
CA GLU A 77 -7.35 -5.40 4.55
C GLU A 77 -6.34 -6.54 4.65
N TYR A 78 -5.06 -6.18 4.69
CA TYR A 78 -3.96 -7.14 4.81
C TYR A 78 -3.07 -6.80 6.00
N GLU A 79 -2.62 -7.83 6.71
CA GLU A 79 -1.48 -7.77 7.62
C GLU A 79 -0.40 -8.74 7.11
N LEU A 80 0.77 -8.21 6.78
CA LEU A 80 1.84 -8.95 6.12
C LEU A 80 3.11 -8.88 6.96
N LEU A 81 3.75 -10.03 7.18
CA LEU A 81 5.14 -10.09 7.61
C LEU A 81 6.03 -10.00 6.38
N VAL A 82 6.85 -8.96 6.31
CA VAL A 82 7.74 -8.71 5.16
C VAL A 82 9.20 -8.67 5.58
N GLU A 83 10.06 -9.08 4.66
CA GLU A 83 11.51 -8.88 4.72
C GLU A 83 11.91 -7.71 3.82
N ILE A 84 12.66 -6.76 4.37
CA ILE A 84 13.19 -5.60 3.64
C ILE A 84 14.55 -5.98 3.05
N VAL A 85 14.65 -5.95 1.73
CA VAL A 85 15.87 -6.30 1.00
C VAL A 85 16.44 -5.05 0.34
N GLU A 86 17.58 -4.57 0.83
CA GLU A 86 18.31 -3.48 0.16
C GLU A 86 18.83 -3.94 -1.21
N LEU A 87 18.61 -3.12 -2.24
CA LEU A 87 19.08 -3.39 -3.58
C LEU A 87 20.54 -2.97 -3.71
N ALA A 88 21.40 -3.90 -4.15
CA ALA A 88 22.83 -3.65 -4.31
C ALA A 88 23.17 -2.60 -5.39
N ASP A 89 22.32 -2.50 -6.42
CA ASP A 89 22.43 -1.53 -7.51
C ASP A 89 21.02 -0.97 -7.81
N PRO A 90 20.54 -0.02 -6.98
CA PRO A 90 19.19 0.49 -7.13
C PRO A 90 19.09 1.40 -8.37
N PRO A 91 17.94 1.40 -9.07
CA PRO A 91 17.69 2.35 -10.15
C PRO A 91 17.76 3.79 -9.62
N ALA A 92 18.33 4.70 -10.43
CA ALA A 92 18.54 6.10 -10.04
C ALA A 92 17.24 6.85 -9.70
N ASP A 93 16.12 6.41 -10.27
CA ASP A 93 14.78 6.98 -10.15
C ASP A 93 13.76 6.02 -9.51
N GLY A 94 14.23 4.95 -8.85
CA GLY A 94 13.35 3.99 -8.19
C GLY A 94 13.70 3.77 -6.71
N PHE A 95 13.20 2.66 -6.17
CA PHE A 95 13.38 2.34 -4.76
C PHE A 95 14.79 1.80 -4.47
N SER A 96 15.30 2.08 -3.28
CA SER A 96 16.56 1.52 -2.78
C SER A 96 16.39 0.15 -2.12
N ALA A 97 15.15 -0.29 -1.92
CA ALA A 97 14.81 -1.56 -1.29
C ALA A 97 13.53 -2.13 -1.90
N GLU A 98 13.36 -3.45 -1.78
CA GLU A 98 12.14 -4.18 -2.09
C GLU A 98 11.65 -4.94 -0.85
N TYR A 99 10.34 -5.17 -0.77
CA TYR A 99 9.71 -5.81 0.36
C TYR A 99 9.21 -7.18 -0.09
N ARG A 100 9.75 -8.25 0.48
CA ARG A 100 9.37 -9.62 0.16
C ARG A 100 8.41 -10.14 1.21
N ILE A 101 7.23 -10.58 0.78
CA ILE A 101 6.24 -11.16 1.69
C ILE A 101 6.75 -12.51 2.17
N LEU A 102 6.97 -12.63 3.48
CA LEU A 102 7.32 -13.89 4.13
C LEU A 102 6.05 -14.65 4.52
N GLU A 103 5.05 -13.94 5.04
CA GLU A 103 3.81 -14.51 5.53
C GLU A 103 2.66 -13.51 5.41
N VAL A 104 1.47 -14.00 5.04
CA VAL A 104 0.21 -13.27 5.15
C VAL A 104 -0.38 -13.64 6.51
N LEU A 105 -0.33 -12.70 7.46
CA LEU A 105 -0.83 -12.89 8.82
C LEU A 105 -2.35 -12.75 8.87
N GLN A 106 -2.88 -11.78 8.14
CA GLN A 106 -4.31 -11.54 7.96
C GLN A 106 -4.60 -11.10 6.54
N GLU A 107 -5.73 -11.57 6.02
CA GLU A 107 -6.35 -11.15 4.77
C GLU A 107 -7.86 -11.18 4.99
N GLU A 108 -8.48 -10.01 5.09
CA GLU A 108 -9.89 -9.86 5.41
C GLU A 108 -10.57 -8.95 4.39
N GLN A 109 -11.44 -9.54 3.57
CA GLN A 109 -12.31 -8.79 2.68
C GLN A 109 -13.47 -8.20 3.47
N ASP A 110 -13.75 -6.92 3.22
CA ASP A 110 -14.88 -6.22 3.78
C ASP A 110 -16.20 -6.93 3.44
N ALA A 111 -17.17 -6.83 4.35
CA ALA A 111 -18.46 -7.48 4.15
C ALA A 111 -19.20 -6.92 2.93
N ILE A 112 -19.91 -7.78 2.19
CA ILE A 112 -20.83 -7.36 1.13
C ILE A 112 -21.82 -6.32 1.67
N GLY A 113 -21.96 -5.21 0.95
CA GLY A 113 -22.73 -4.04 1.37
C GLY A 113 -21.91 -2.96 2.08
N THR A 114 -20.61 -3.16 2.29
CA THR A 114 -19.71 -2.10 2.79
C THR A 114 -19.64 -0.96 1.78
N VAL A 115 -19.84 0.28 2.24
CA VAL A 115 -19.87 1.49 1.40
C VAL A 115 -18.59 2.31 1.57
N TYR A 116 -17.95 2.66 0.45
CA TYR A 116 -16.79 3.53 0.37
C TYR A 116 -17.19 4.85 -0.30
N THR A 117 -17.25 5.92 0.50
CA THR A 117 -17.57 7.26 -0.02
C THR A 117 -16.31 8.06 -0.33
N TYR A 118 -16.26 8.65 -1.51
CA TYR A 118 -15.21 9.56 -1.98
C TYR A 118 -15.81 10.95 -2.24
N GLU A 119 -15.69 11.85 -1.27
CA GLU A 119 -16.46 13.12 -1.25
C GLU A 119 -16.00 14.21 -2.21
N SER A 120 -14.75 14.13 -2.69
CA SER A 120 -14.09 15.23 -3.40
C SER A 120 -13.32 14.71 -4.61
N VAL A 121 -13.97 13.89 -5.45
CA VAL A 121 -13.36 13.41 -6.69
C VAL A 121 -13.35 14.55 -7.69
N THR A 122 -12.15 15.06 -8.01
CA THR A 122 -11.99 16.12 -9.01
C THR A 122 -11.96 15.49 -10.39
N LEU A 123 -12.84 15.91 -11.29
CA LEU A 123 -13.01 15.38 -12.63
C LEU A 123 -12.02 16.02 -13.61
N ILE A 124 -10.76 15.59 -13.50
CA ILE A 124 -9.64 15.97 -14.37
C ILE A 124 -8.80 14.74 -14.69
N HIS A 125 -8.04 14.81 -15.80
CA HIS A 125 -7.09 13.76 -16.17
C HIS A 125 -7.72 12.36 -16.26
N ASP A 126 -8.88 12.28 -16.92
CA ASP A 126 -9.64 11.04 -17.07
C ASP A 126 -9.97 10.40 -15.71
N ALA A 127 -10.48 11.21 -14.77
CA ALA A 127 -10.71 10.79 -13.39
C ALA A 127 -11.63 9.56 -13.27
N PHE A 128 -12.56 9.40 -14.21
CA PHE A 128 -13.48 8.28 -14.31
C PHE A 128 -13.56 7.82 -15.78
N VAL A 129 -13.36 6.52 -16.04
CA VAL A 129 -13.14 6.02 -17.41
C VAL A 129 -14.02 4.81 -17.70
N PHE A 130 -14.61 4.76 -18.90
CA PHE A 130 -15.23 3.55 -19.44
C PHE A 130 -14.15 2.56 -19.90
N VAL A 131 -14.21 1.31 -19.43
CA VAL A 131 -13.23 0.27 -19.77
C VAL A 131 -13.83 -0.75 -20.74
N ASP A 132 -14.98 -1.33 -20.39
CA ASP A 132 -15.71 -2.32 -21.18
C ASP A 132 -17.21 -2.33 -20.76
N GLU A 133 -18.04 -3.16 -21.38
CA GLU A 133 -19.47 -3.28 -21.08
C GLU A 133 -19.73 -3.48 -19.58
N GLY A 134 -20.27 -2.44 -18.92
CA GLY A 134 -20.56 -2.43 -17.49
C GLY A 134 -19.36 -2.22 -16.55
N ILE A 135 -18.15 -2.06 -17.10
CA ILE A 135 -16.90 -1.90 -16.36
C ILE A 135 -16.34 -0.49 -16.55
N TYR A 136 -16.10 0.17 -15.42
CA TYR A 136 -15.56 1.52 -15.34
C TYR A 136 -14.33 1.53 -14.45
N ALA A 137 -13.61 2.65 -14.42
CA ALA A 137 -12.45 2.82 -13.56
C ALA A 137 -12.42 4.19 -12.90
N LEU A 138 -12.04 4.21 -11.62
CA LEU A 138 -11.32 5.31 -11.00
C LEU A 138 -9.86 4.86 -10.99
N PRO A 139 -9.03 5.27 -11.98
CA PRO A 139 -7.73 4.66 -12.18
C PRO A 139 -6.87 4.63 -10.91
N PRO A 140 -6.20 3.49 -10.61
CA PRO A 140 -6.04 2.30 -11.46
C PRO A 140 -7.10 1.20 -11.24
N HIS A 141 -8.10 1.41 -10.39
CA HIS A 141 -9.02 0.36 -9.98
C HIS A 141 -10.24 0.29 -10.90
N ASN A 142 -10.67 -0.92 -11.23
CA ASN A 142 -11.88 -1.18 -11.99
C ASN A 142 -13.07 -1.40 -11.05
N PHE A 143 -14.24 -1.01 -11.51
CA PHE A 143 -15.51 -1.05 -10.78
C PHE A 143 -16.63 -1.44 -11.75
N LEU A 144 -17.68 -2.06 -11.22
CA LEU A 144 -18.94 -2.20 -11.93
C LEU A 144 -19.79 -0.93 -11.76
N CYS A 145 -20.80 -0.75 -12.60
CA CYS A 145 -21.84 0.26 -12.39
C CYS A 145 -23.17 -0.42 -12.04
N ALA A 146 -23.89 0.11 -11.05
CA ALA A 146 -25.24 -0.37 -10.75
C ALA A 146 -26.25 0.05 -11.83
N ASP A 147 -27.30 -0.77 -12.05
CA ASP A 147 -28.29 -0.58 -13.12
C ASP A 147 -29.04 0.76 -13.04
N ASP A 148 -29.15 1.36 -11.85
CA ASP A 148 -29.85 2.62 -11.59
C ASP A 148 -28.92 3.84 -11.49
N VAL A 149 -27.63 3.67 -11.80
CA VAL A 149 -26.62 4.72 -11.75
C VAL A 149 -26.17 5.10 -13.16
N ASP A 150 -26.16 6.40 -13.46
CA ASP A 150 -25.73 6.92 -14.76
C ASP A 150 -24.20 7.12 -14.80
N CYS A 151 -23.44 6.03 -14.89
CA CYS A 151 -21.97 6.11 -14.98
C CYS A 151 -21.49 6.70 -16.31
N ASP A 152 -22.28 6.63 -17.39
CA ASP A 152 -21.91 7.21 -18.68
C ASP A 152 -21.82 8.73 -18.60
N THR A 153 -22.77 9.40 -17.95
CA THR A 153 -22.67 10.85 -17.72
C THR A 153 -21.43 11.20 -16.88
N LEU A 154 -21.06 10.37 -15.90
CA LEU A 154 -19.84 10.59 -15.11
C LEU A 154 -18.56 10.48 -15.98
N VAL A 155 -18.52 9.53 -16.93
CA VAL A 155 -17.46 9.42 -17.93
C VAL A 155 -17.40 10.68 -18.81
N ASP A 156 -18.55 11.13 -19.33
CA ASP A 156 -18.63 12.34 -20.17
C ASP A 156 -18.15 13.60 -19.42
N MET A 157 -18.31 13.61 -18.10
CA MET A 157 -17.90 14.70 -17.23
C MET A 157 -16.47 14.56 -16.68
N ALA A 158 -15.77 13.45 -16.92
CA ALA A 158 -14.52 13.08 -16.26
C ALA A 158 -13.35 14.07 -16.41
N ASN A 159 -13.44 15.03 -17.35
CA ASN A 159 -12.47 16.09 -17.58
C ASN A 159 -13.07 17.51 -17.52
N SER A 160 -14.25 17.64 -16.93
CA SER A 160 -14.97 18.92 -16.84
C SER A 160 -14.33 19.92 -15.87
N GLY A 161 -13.43 19.47 -14.98
CA GLY A 161 -12.94 20.23 -13.83
C GLY A 161 -13.94 20.32 -12.67
N GLY A 162 -15.08 19.63 -12.77
CA GLY A 162 -16.05 19.52 -11.69
C GLY A 162 -15.52 18.72 -10.50
N VAL A 163 -16.25 18.75 -9.39
CA VAL A 163 -16.00 17.92 -8.21
C VAL A 163 -17.28 17.19 -7.87
N VAL A 164 -17.20 15.89 -7.67
CA VAL A 164 -18.34 15.01 -7.37
C VAL A 164 -18.05 14.17 -6.14
N SER A 165 -19.12 13.70 -5.48
CA SER A 165 -19.02 12.59 -4.53
C SER A 165 -19.34 11.29 -5.25
N ILE A 166 -18.59 10.22 -4.94
CA ILE A 166 -18.82 8.88 -5.51
C ILE A 166 -18.94 7.88 -4.36
N GLU A 167 -19.98 7.06 -4.39
CA GLU A 167 -20.15 5.92 -3.48
C GLU A 167 -19.91 4.61 -4.23
N LEU A 168 -18.96 3.83 -3.72
CA LEU A 168 -18.73 2.46 -4.14
C LEU A 168 -19.26 1.51 -3.07
N THR A 169 -19.86 0.39 -3.47
CA THR A 169 -20.32 -0.65 -2.56
C THR A 169 -19.62 -1.97 -2.88
N MET A 170 -19.19 -2.67 -1.82
CA MET A 170 -18.66 -4.02 -1.84
C MET A 170 -19.75 -5.01 -2.30
N THR A 171 -19.62 -5.56 -3.50
CA THR A 171 -20.57 -6.50 -4.12
C THR A 171 -19.97 -7.89 -4.37
N GLY A 172 -18.64 -8.00 -4.31
CA GLY A 172 -17.88 -9.24 -4.46
C GLY A 172 -17.65 -9.61 -5.93
N GLY A 173 -17.12 -10.81 -6.16
CA GLY A 173 -16.78 -11.29 -7.52
C GLY A 173 -15.39 -10.83 -7.98
N GLU A 174 -15.10 -10.99 -9.27
CA GLU A 174 -13.76 -10.65 -9.83
C GLU A 174 -13.46 -9.15 -9.82
N ILE A 175 -14.50 -8.32 -9.97
CA ILE A 175 -14.44 -6.88 -9.76
C ILE A 175 -15.25 -6.59 -8.50
N PRO A 176 -14.59 -6.45 -7.34
CA PRO A 176 -15.25 -6.58 -6.05
C PRO A 176 -16.28 -5.47 -5.77
N VAL A 177 -16.16 -4.32 -6.42
CA VAL A 177 -16.85 -3.09 -6.03
C VAL A 177 -17.65 -2.48 -7.18
N THR A 178 -18.80 -1.90 -6.82
CA THR A 178 -19.76 -1.30 -7.76
C THR A 178 -20.05 0.15 -7.39
N VAL A 179 -20.05 1.05 -8.37
CA VAL A 179 -20.56 2.42 -8.19
C VAL A 179 -22.07 2.35 -7.97
N THR A 180 -22.51 2.79 -6.79
CA THR A 180 -23.93 2.75 -6.39
C THR A 180 -24.56 4.14 -6.29
N ASN A 181 -23.75 5.20 -6.32
CA ASN A 181 -24.24 6.58 -6.30
C ASN A 181 -23.14 7.57 -6.75
N TRP A 182 -23.54 8.70 -7.30
CA TRP A 182 -22.68 9.87 -7.51
C TRP A 182 -23.50 11.16 -7.64
N ASN A 183 -22.90 12.33 -7.36
CA ASN A 183 -23.57 13.64 -7.45
C ASN A 183 -22.68 14.81 -7.86
#